data_AF-A0A4Y2S4I2-F1
#
_entry.id   AF-A0A4Y2S4I2-F1
#
_cell.length_a   1.000
_cell.length_b   1.000
_cell.length_c   1.000
_cell.angle_alpha   90.00
_cell.angle_beta   90.00
_cell.angle_gamma   90.00
#
_symmetry.space_group_name_H-M   'P 1'
#
loop_
_entity.id
_entity.type
_entity.pdbx_description
1 polymer ?
#
loop_
_entity_poly.entity_id
_entity_poly.type
_entity_poly.pdbx_seq_one_letter_code
_entity_poly.pdbx_strand_id
1 'polypeptide(L)'
;MQNNAIWEGLDGDKLEYRKTVCDVTQFGCTVNSEKLLVLENYSSLRRLCRVTACIKRFIKRVRRIVSIKDSLTTEELEVAEIYWMQVEKRQCYSEEFETLAGVGQVRKNSSLYNFGPFLDDKGILRI
;
A
#
# COMPACT_ATOMS: atom_id res chain seq x y z
N MET A 1 -3.90 43.43 63.89
CA MET A 1 -4.73 43.95 62.79
C MET A 1 -4.31 43.23 61.51
N GLN A 2 -5.32 42.74 60.81
CA GLN A 2 -5.42 42.21 59.45
C GLN A 2 -4.22 41.53 58.75
N ASN A 3 -4.50 40.28 58.37
CA ASN A 3 -4.00 39.51 57.22
C ASN A 3 -3.81 40.34 55.93
N ASN A 4 -2.95 39.86 55.01
CA ASN A 4 -3.39 39.41 53.67
C ASN A 4 -2.25 38.70 52.92
N ALA A 5 -2.58 37.53 52.40
CA ALA A 5 -1.77 36.69 51.53
C ALA A 5 -1.95 37.10 50.07
N ILE A 6 -0.86 37.20 49.29
CA ILE A 6 -0.85 37.02 47.83
C ILE A 6 0.51 36.41 47.46
N TRP A 7 0.54 35.11 47.14
CA TRP A 7 1.65 34.47 46.43
C TRP A 7 1.37 34.58 44.93
N GLU A 8 1.87 35.63 44.29
CA GLU A 8 1.88 35.74 42.83
C GLU A 8 3.27 35.40 42.31
N GLY A 9 3.34 34.46 41.37
CA GLY A 9 4.58 34.14 40.66
C GLY A 9 4.94 32.65 40.61
N LEU A 10 3.96 31.74 40.49
CA LEU A 10 4.24 30.51 39.76
C LEU A 10 4.29 30.90 38.28
N ASP A 11 5.48 31.30 37.83
CA ASP A 11 5.81 31.41 36.40
C ASP A 11 5.81 29.98 35.86
N GLY A 12 4.59 29.53 35.58
CA GLY A 12 4.31 28.21 35.05
C GLY A 12 4.90 28.17 33.66
N ASP A 13 6.07 27.56 33.56
CA ASP A 13 6.55 26.81 32.41
C ASP A 13 5.36 26.37 31.55
N LYS A 14 5.04 27.16 30.51
CA LYS A 14 4.20 26.72 29.40
C LYS A 14 5.03 25.73 28.59
N LEU A 15 5.35 24.61 29.22
CA LEU A 15 5.77 23.39 28.55
C LEU A 15 4.69 23.07 27.55
N GLU A 16 5.12 23.05 26.29
CA GLU A 16 4.37 22.64 25.12
C GLU A 16 3.38 21.55 25.49
N TYR A 17 2.09 21.85 25.36
CA TYR A 17 1.05 20.84 25.36
C TYR A 17 1.23 20.00 24.08
N ARG A 18 2.22 19.10 24.07
CA ARG A 18 2.27 17.99 23.13
C ARG A 18 1.13 17.08 23.53
N LYS A 19 -0.06 17.40 23.02
CA LYS A 19 -1.20 16.50 23.05
C LYS A 19 -0.70 15.19 22.46
N THR A 20 -0.49 14.21 23.32
CA THR A 20 -0.13 12.85 22.92
C THR A 20 -1.25 12.35 22.02
N VAL A 21 -1.01 12.34 20.71
CA VAL A 21 -1.91 11.73 19.74
C VAL A 21 -1.74 10.22 19.88
N CYS A 22 -2.29 9.66 20.96
CA CYS A 22 -2.23 8.23 21.25
C CYS A 22 -3.58 7.53 21.06
N ASP A 23 -4.70 8.26 20.96
CA ASP A 23 -6.02 7.66 20.73
C ASP A 23 -6.67 8.17 19.44
N VAL A 24 -6.01 7.97 18.30
CA VAL A 24 -6.75 7.80 17.04
C VAL A 24 -6.83 6.30 16.80
N THR A 25 -7.62 5.62 17.63
CA THR A 25 -8.13 4.29 17.29
C THR A 25 -9.00 4.44 16.05
N GLN A 26 -8.40 4.05 14.92
CA GLN A 26 -9.07 3.73 13.68
C GLN A 26 -9.72 4.94 12.99
N PHE A 27 -9.01 5.52 12.02
CA PHE A 27 -9.70 6.11 10.87
C PHE A 27 -10.55 4.99 10.25
N GLY A 28 -11.83 4.96 10.62
CA GLY A 28 -12.85 4.11 10.03
C GLY A 28 -13.17 4.60 8.62
N CYS A 29 -12.18 4.58 7.73
CA CYS A 29 -12.48 4.56 6.31
C CYS A 29 -12.98 3.14 6.03
N THR A 30 -14.29 2.99 5.83
CA THR A 30 -14.81 1.88 5.04
C THR A 30 -14.23 2.05 3.65
N VAL A 31 -13.06 1.45 3.43
CA VAL A 31 -12.44 1.41 2.11
C VAL A 31 -13.34 0.48 1.30
N ASN A 32 -14.34 1.03 0.62
CA ASN A 32 -14.94 0.34 -0.51
C ASN A 32 -13.75 -0.02 -1.39
N SER A 33 -13.44 -1.31 -1.48
CA SER A 33 -12.24 -1.83 -2.13
C SER A 33 -12.39 -1.74 -3.66
N GLU A 34 -12.77 -0.57 -4.15
CA GLU A 34 -12.81 -0.25 -5.56
C GLU A 34 -11.42 0.27 -5.92
N LYS A 35 -10.51 -0.68 -6.17
CA LYS A 35 -9.16 -0.53 -6.75
C LYS A 35 -8.36 0.70 -6.24
N LEU A 36 -7.29 0.42 -5.49
CA LEU A 36 -6.36 1.41 -4.93
C LEU A 36 -5.92 2.51 -5.92
N LEU A 37 -5.83 2.19 -7.22
CA LEU A 37 -5.74 3.16 -8.31
C LEU A 37 -6.57 2.65 -9.51
N VAL A 38 -7.22 3.58 -10.24
CA VAL A 38 -7.92 3.27 -11.50
C VAL A 38 -6.91 3.36 -12.64
N LEU A 39 -6.66 2.22 -13.30
CA LEU A 39 -5.61 2.07 -14.31
C LEU A 39 -5.84 2.99 -15.53
N GLU A 40 -7.09 3.14 -15.93
CA GLU A 40 -7.55 3.94 -17.08
C GLU A 40 -7.21 5.43 -16.96
N ASN A 41 -7.00 5.93 -15.73
CA ASN A 41 -6.64 7.33 -15.49
C ASN A 41 -5.16 7.62 -15.74
N TYR A 42 -4.34 6.61 -16.07
CA TYR A 42 -2.90 6.76 -16.27
C TYR A 42 -2.51 6.42 -17.71
N SER A 43 -2.07 7.43 -18.46
CA SER A 43 -1.53 7.26 -19.81
C SER A 43 -0.06 6.77 -19.83
N SER A 44 0.57 6.58 -18.67
CA SER A 44 1.97 6.17 -18.56
C SER A 44 2.17 5.16 -17.44
N LEU A 45 2.65 3.97 -17.81
CA LEU A 45 3.06 2.93 -16.86
C LEU A 45 4.09 3.45 -15.85
N ARG A 46 5.05 4.26 -16.32
CA ARG A 46 6.07 4.85 -15.46
C ARG A 46 5.47 5.75 -14.38
N ARG A 47 4.46 6.55 -14.74
CA ARG A 47 3.76 7.42 -13.79
C ARG A 47 2.98 6.59 -12.77
N LEU A 48 2.27 5.57 -13.25
CA LEU A 48 1.51 4.63 -12.41
C LEU A 48 2.41 3.92 -11.40
N CYS A 49 3.54 3.33 -11.84
CA CYS A 49 4.48 2.64 -10.97
C CYS A 49 5.07 3.59 -9.92
N ARG A 50 5.42 4.82 -10.29
CA ARG A 50 5.91 5.83 -9.34
C ARG A 50 4.89 6.18 -8.27
N VAL A 51 3.64 6.45 -8.65
CA VAL A 51 2.57 6.77 -7.70
C VAL A 51 2.33 5.58 -6.75
N THR A 52 2.27 4.37 -7.31
CA THR A 52 2.06 3.14 -6.53
C THR A 52 3.21 2.87 -5.56
N ALA A 53 4.46 3.06 -6.01
CA ALA A 53 5.65 2.93 -5.18
C ALA A 53 5.66 3.96 -4.04
N CYS A 54 5.27 5.22 -4.31
CA CYS A 54 5.09 6.24 -3.28
C CYS A 54 4.04 5.84 -2.24
N ILE A 55 2.88 5.34 -2.67
CA ILE A 55 1.82 4.91 -1.74
C ILE A 55 2.29 3.72 -0.90
N LYS A 56 2.91 2.70 -1.51
CA LYS A 56 3.45 1.54 -0.77
C LYS A 56 4.54 1.98 0.23
N ARG A 57 5.42 2.92 -0.15
CA ARG A 57 6.42 3.52 0.74
C ARG A 57 5.77 4.25 1.90
N PHE A 58 4.73 5.04 1.64
CA PHE A 58 3.98 5.76 2.67
C PHE A 58 3.36 4.79 3.68
N ILE A 59 2.70 3.74 3.20
CA ILE A 59 2.13 2.68 4.06
C ILE A 59 3.24 2.01 4.89
N LYS A 60 4.38 1.68 4.28
CA LYS A 60 5.54 1.09 4.99
C LYS A 60 6.10 2.03 6.05
N ARG A 61 6.14 3.34 5.78
CA ARG A 61 6.57 4.37 6.73
C ARG A 61 5.64 4.44 7.94
N VAL A 62 4.34 4.50 7.71
CA VAL A 62 3.32 4.51 8.78
C VAL A 62 3.42 3.26 9.65
N ARG A 63 3.71 2.10 9.05
CA ARG A 63 3.77 0.81 9.76
C ARG A 63 5.08 0.54 10.51
N ARG A 64 6.22 1.15 10.13
CA ARG A 64 7.54 0.75 10.65
C ARG A 64 8.49 1.88 11.08
N ILE A 65 8.05 3.16 11.09
CA ILE A 65 8.90 4.33 11.43
C ILE A 65 10.31 4.18 10.81
N VAL A 66 10.36 3.96 9.50
CA VAL A 66 11.62 3.74 8.78
C VAL A 66 12.18 5.08 8.30
N SER A 67 13.51 5.21 8.36
CA SER A 67 14.27 6.35 7.83
C SER A 67 13.86 6.75 6.41
N ILE A 68 13.84 8.06 6.18
CA ILE A 68 13.50 8.68 4.90
C ILE A 68 14.66 8.47 3.93
N LYS A 69 14.41 7.78 2.81
CA LYS A 69 15.26 7.88 1.62
C LYS A 69 14.66 8.94 0.70
N ASP A 70 15.50 9.87 0.21
CA ASP A 70 15.07 11.02 -0.58
C ASP A 70 14.52 10.63 -1.96
N SER A 71 15.07 9.59 -2.57
CA SER A 71 14.66 9.11 -3.91
C SER A 71 13.92 7.79 -3.84
N LEU A 72 12.98 7.58 -4.78
CA LEU A 72 12.39 6.28 -5.07
C LEU A 72 13.49 5.31 -5.50
N THR A 73 13.54 4.16 -4.84
CA THR A 73 14.52 3.12 -5.13
C THR A 73 14.04 2.24 -6.28
N THR A 74 14.97 1.63 -7.01
CA THR A 74 14.63 0.75 -8.14
C THR A 74 13.79 -0.43 -7.67
N GLU A 75 14.07 -0.97 -6.49
CA GLU A 75 13.35 -2.08 -5.91
C GLU A 75 11.88 -1.74 -5.62
N GLU A 76 11.58 -0.51 -5.19
CA GLU A 76 10.18 -0.08 -4.98
C GLU A 76 9.42 0.08 -6.29
N LEU A 77 10.10 0.51 -7.36
CA LEU A 77 9.51 0.60 -8.69
C LEU A 77 9.23 -0.80 -9.26
N GLU A 78 10.16 -1.74 -9.10
CA GLU A 78 9.95 -3.14 -9.49
C GLU A 78 8.79 -3.79 -8.73
N VAL A 79 8.69 -3.56 -7.42
CA VAL A 79 7.56 -4.05 -6.61
C VAL A 79 6.23 -3.45 -7.09
N ALA A 80 6.23 -2.17 -7.48
CA ALA A 80 5.04 -1.52 -8.03
C ALA A 80 4.66 -2.09 -9.40
N GLU A 81 5.64 -2.37 -10.25
CA GLU A 81 5.41 -2.97 -11.58
C GLU A 81 4.87 -4.39 -11.48
N ILE A 82 5.49 -5.22 -10.64
CA ILE A 82 5.02 -6.59 -10.34
C ILE A 82 3.59 -6.58 -9.83
N TYR A 83 3.27 -5.66 -8.92
CA TYR A 83 1.91 -5.51 -8.40
C TYR A 83 0.90 -5.26 -9.52
N TRP A 84 1.21 -4.37 -10.47
CA TRP A 84 0.30 -4.10 -11.58
C TRP A 84 0.18 -5.26 -12.55
N MET A 85 1.28 -5.95 -12.86
CA MET A 85 1.22 -7.16 -13.67
C MET A 85 0.33 -8.24 -13.04
N GLN A 86 0.42 -8.43 -11.72
CA GLN A 86 -0.45 -9.37 -11.00
C GLN A 86 -1.92 -8.93 -11.07
N VAL A 87 -2.19 -7.66 -10.81
CA VAL A 87 -3.56 -7.11 -10.79
C VAL A 87 -4.24 -7.23 -12.15
N GLU A 88 -3.53 -6.91 -13.23
CA GLU A 88 -4.07 -6.97 -14.59
C GLU A 88 -4.27 -8.42 -15.04
N LYS A 89 -3.24 -9.27 -14.88
CA LYS A 89 -3.33 -10.68 -15.30
C LYS A 89 -4.40 -11.44 -14.53
N ARG A 90 -4.57 -11.19 -13.23
CA ARG A 90 -5.64 -11.81 -12.44
C ARG A 90 -7.03 -11.36 -12.87
N GLN A 91 -7.18 -10.13 -13.35
CA GLN A 91 -8.46 -9.65 -13.87
C GLN A 91 -8.79 -10.26 -15.22
N CYS A 92 -7.80 -10.38 -16.11
CA CYS A 92 -8.00 -10.91 -17.46
C CYS A 92 -8.13 -12.45 -17.48
N TYR A 93 -7.40 -13.15 -16.60
CA TYR A 93 -7.28 -14.61 -16.59
C TYR A 93 -7.67 -15.23 -15.24
N SER A 94 -8.76 -14.74 -14.64
CA SER A 94 -9.16 -15.15 -13.29
C SER A 94 -9.38 -16.67 -13.19
N GLU A 95 -10.00 -17.28 -14.19
CA GLU A 95 -10.26 -18.72 -14.24
C GLU A 95 -8.97 -19.54 -14.36
N GLU A 96 -8.00 -19.07 -15.16
CA GLU A 96 -6.69 -19.69 -15.28
C GLU A 96 -5.92 -19.62 -13.97
N PHE A 97 -6.00 -18.50 -13.25
CA PHE A 97 -5.38 -18.37 -11.94
C PHE A 97 -5.97 -19.37 -10.93
N GLU A 98 -7.29 -19.47 -10.85
CA GLU A 98 -7.96 -20.41 -9.94
C GLU A 98 -7.63 -21.87 -10.28
N THR A 99 -7.61 -22.22 -11.57
CA THR A 99 -7.29 -23.59 -12.00
C THR A 99 -5.82 -23.96 -11.85
N LEU A 100 -4.90 -23.01 -12.08
CA LEU A 100 -3.48 -23.21 -11.80
C LEU A 100 -3.19 -23.31 -10.30
N ALA A 101 -3.86 -22.52 -9.47
CA ALA A 101 -3.69 -22.58 -8.02
C ALA A 101 -4.24 -23.88 -7.41
N GLY A 102 -5.32 -24.43 -7.98
CA GLY A 102 -5.94 -25.66 -7.49
C GLY A 102 -5.36 -26.94 -8.08
N VAL A 103 -5.43 -27.08 -9.41
CA VAL A 103 -5.15 -28.34 -10.14
C VAL A 103 -3.78 -28.30 -10.84
N GLY A 104 -3.07 -27.16 -10.80
CA GLY A 104 -1.78 -26.99 -11.45
C GLY A 104 -1.84 -26.93 -12.98
N GLN A 105 -3.04 -26.84 -13.56
CA GLN A 105 -3.22 -26.80 -15.01
C GLN A 105 -4.44 -25.95 -15.38
N VAL A 106 -4.28 -25.16 -16.44
CA VAL A 106 -5.37 -24.36 -17.04
C VAL A 106 -6.40 -25.27 -17.71
N ARG A 107 -7.66 -24.80 -17.82
CA ARG A 107 -8.72 -25.53 -18.54
C ARG A 107 -8.42 -25.66 -20.04
N LYS A 108 -8.80 -26.80 -20.62
CA LYS A 108 -8.60 -27.15 -22.04
C LYS A 108 -9.23 -26.18 -23.05
N ASN A 109 -10.26 -25.44 -22.63
CA ASN A 109 -10.97 -24.46 -23.45
C ASN A 109 -10.33 -23.06 -23.39
N SER A 110 -9.37 -22.81 -22.49
CA SER A 110 -8.64 -21.54 -22.47
C SER A 110 -7.69 -21.46 -23.66
N SER A 111 -7.56 -20.27 -24.23
CA SER A 111 -6.57 -19.98 -25.28
C SER A 111 -5.14 -20.21 -24.81
N LEU A 112 -4.90 -20.18 -23.49
CA LEU A 112 -3.58 -20.39 -22.91
C LEU A 112 -3.22 -21.87 -22.76
N TYR A 113 -4.18 -22.81 -22.82
CA TYR A 113 -3.94 -24.23 -22.50
C TYR A 113 -2.75 -24.85 -23.25
N ASN A 114 -2.68 -24.63 -24.57
CA ASN A 114 -1.66 -25.23 -25.42
C ASN A 114 -0.26 -24.63 -25.20
N PHE A 115 -0.17 -23.51 -24.51
CA PHE A 115 1.09 -22.84 -24.25
C PHE A 115 1.73 -23.26 -22.92
N GLY A 116 1.10 -24.15 -22.15
CA GLY A 116 1.66 -24.63 -20.88
C GLY A 116 1.85 -23.55 -19.81
N PRO A 117 0.85 -22.70 -19.53
CA PRO A 117 0.99 -21.59 -18.59
C PRO A 117 1.24 -22.07 -17.17
N PHE A 118 2.03 -21.32 -16.42
CA PHE A 118 2.36 -21.59 -15.02
C PHE A 118 2.43 -20.30 -14.19
N LEU A 119 2.38 -20.42 -12.87
CA LEU A 119 2.60 -19.31 -11.95
C LEU A 119 4.07 -19.28 -11.53
N ASP A 120 4.73 -18.13 -11.69
CA ASP A 120 6.09 -17.95 -11.20
C ASP A 120 6.14 -17.74 -9.67
N ASP A 121 7.35 -17.67 -9.10
CA ASP A 121 7.57 -17.40 -7.66
C ASP A 121 6.99 -16.06 -7.20
N LYS A 122 6.78 -15.15 -8.15
CA LYS A 122 6.18 -13.83 -7.92
C LYS A 122 4.66 -13.88 -8.11
N GLY A 123 4.03 -15.04 -8.31
CA GLY A 123 2.59 -15.19 -8.51
C GLY A 123 2.06 -14.52 -9.79
N ILE A 124 2.91 -14.38 -10.81
CA ILE A 124 2.58 -13.85 -12.14
C ILE A 124 2.36 -15.04 -13.07
N LEU A 125 1.27 -14.99 -13.84
CA LEU A 125 1.01 -15.94 -14.92
C LEU A 125 2.05 -15.79 -16.04
N ARG A 126 2.80 -16.86 -16.31
CA ARG A 126 3.79 -16.97 -17.37
C ARG A 126 3.43 -18.11 -18.32
N ILE A 127 4.05 -18.06 -19.50
CA ILE A 127 3.96 -19.04 -20.58
C ILE A 127 5.37 -19.59 -20.78
#